data_AF-A0A0E3BGM6-F1
#
_entry.id   AF-A0A0E3BGM6-F1
#
_cell.length_a   1.000
_cell.length_b   1.000
_cell.length_c   1.000
_cell.angle_alpha   90.00
_cell.angle_beta   90.00
_cell.angle_gamma   90.00
#
_symmetry.space_group_name_H-M   'P 1'
#
loop_
_entity.id
_entity.type
_entity.pdbx_description
1 polymer ?
#
loop_
_entity_poly.entity_id
_entity_poly.type
_entity_poly.pdbx_seq_one_letter_code
_entity_poly.pdbx_strand_id
1 'polypeptide(L)'
;MRKVKPNELAALSEEERGLLFNYFGALERPAMYRKQAVFGGVFGCVLVTFTFVIDAALKDLQGVPEWFASFHMLARIAFGVMTAFWVFWRLRLAKTTDADLSEMAAELNRHELDVSGVTQDQVFETVVLPMLRRSGLHIKE
;
A
#
# COMPACT_ATOMS: atom_id res chain seq x y z
N MET A 1 17.73 16.16 19.89
CA MET A 1 17.72 15.14 18.83
C MET A 1 19.01 15.28 18.03
N ARG A 2 19.76 14.18 17.91
CA ARG A 2 20.94 14.09 17.07
C ARG A 2 20.49 13.93 15.62
N LYS A 3 20.87 14.88 14.77
CA LYS A 3 20.62 14.78 13.33
C LYS A 3 21.50 13.69 12.75
N VAL A 4 20.88 12.60 12.32
CA VAL A 4 21.60 11.49 11.69
C VAL A 4 22.10 11.99 10.34
N LYS A 5 23.42 11.98 10.17
CA LYS A 5 24.04 12.26 8.88
C LYS A 5 24.22 10.95 8.11
N PRO A 6 24.22 10.98 6.76
CA PRO A 6 24.38 9.75 5.96
C PRO A 6 25.64 8.95 6.30
N ASN A 7 26.75 9.63 6.62
CA ASN A 7 28.00 9.00 7.02
C ASN A 7 27.99 8.37 8.43
N GLU A 8 26.99 8.69 9.25
CA GLU A 8 26.85 8.16 10.62
C GLU A 8 25.96 6.90 10.66
N LEU A 9 25.24 6.58 9.57
CA LEU A 9 24.36 5.41 9.47
C LEU A 9 25.10 4.08 9.75
N ALA A 10 26.35 3.99 9.28
CA ALA A 10 27.20 2.81 9.48
C ALA A 10 27.77 2.68 10.90
N ALA A 11 27.59 3.70 11.76
CA ALA A 11 28.03 3.70 13.16
C ALA A 11 26.88 3.49 14.15
N LEU A 12 25.63 3.44 13.68
CA LEU A 12 24.45 3.17 14.51
C LEU A 12 24.46 1.73 15.04
N SER A 13 23.78 1.50 16.16
CA SER A 13 23.58 0.16 16.70
C SER A 13 22.73 -0.71 15.76
N GLU A 14 22.75 -2.03 15.91
CA GLU A 14 21.91 -2.91 15.08
C GLU A 14 20.40 -2.66 15.28
N GLU A 15 20.01 -2.29 16.50
CA GLU A 15 18.63 -1.94 16.86
C GLU A 15 18.16 -0.67 16.13
N GLU A 16 18.96 0.41 16.18
CA GLU A 16 18.68 1.68 15.51
C GLU A 16 18.60 1.52 13.98
N ARG A 17 19.48 0.67 13.43
CA ARG A 17 19.46 0.31 12.01
C ARG A 17 18.20 -0.46 11.62
N GLY A 18 17.74 -1.37 12.48
CA GLY A 18 16.48 -2.10 12.28
C GLY A 18 15.27 -1.18 12.29
N LEU A 19 15.24 -0.22 13.22
CA LEU A 19 14.22 0.83 13.30
C LEU A 19 14.18 1.70 12.03
N LEU A 20 15.35 2.17 11.58
CA LEU A 20 15.48 2.92 10.33
C LEU A 20 14.98 2.12 9.12
N PHE A 21 15.39 0.85 9.02
CA PHE A 21 14.96 -0.02 7.92
C PHE A 21 13.43 -0.19 7.90
N ASN A 22 12.81 -0.47 9.04
CA ASN A 22 11.36 -0.66 9.14
C ASN A 22 10.60 0.63 8.83
N TYR A 23 11.06 1.77 9.35
CA TYR A 23 10.46 3.08 9.11
C TYR A 23 10.51 3.45 7.62
N PHE A 24 11.70 3.43 7.01
CA PHE A 24 11.87 3.80 5.61
C PHE A 24 11.21 2.80 4.65
N GLY A 25 11.21 1.50 5.00
CA GLY A 25 10.50 0.47 4.24
C GLY A 25 8.96 0.56 4.32
N ALA A 26 8.43 1.30 5.29
CA ALA A 26 6.99 1.52 5.47
C ALA A 26 6.51 2.87 4.90
N LEU A 27 7.37 3.87 4.70
CA LEU A 27 7.01 5.24 4.31
C LEU A 27 6.12 5.34 3.06
N GLU A 28 6.39 4.55 2.04
CA GLU A 28 5.65 4.63 0.77
C GLU A 28 4.34 3.82 0.76
N ARG A 29 4.19 2.88 1.70
CA ARG A 29 3.07 1.93 1.72
C ARG A 29 1.71 2.60 1.90
N PRO A 30 1.50 3.58 2.81
CA PRO A 30 0.21 4.25 2.93
C PRO A 30 -0.20 4.98 1.66
N ALA A 31 0.74 5.69 1.03
CA ALA A 31 0.48 6.41 -0.22
C ALA A 31 0.11 5.44 -1.35
N MET A 32 0.80 4.30 -1.44
CA MET A 32 0.48 3.23 -2.39
C MET A 32 -0.93 2.67 -2.15
N TYR A 33 -1.29 2.34 -0.91
CA TYR A 33 -2.62 1.81 -0.58
C TYR A 33 -3.74 2.81 -0.87
N ARG A 34 -3.53 4.10 -0.60
CA ARG A 34 -4.49 5.16 -0.97
C ARG A 34 -4.65 5.29 -2.48
N LYS A 35 -3.55 5.27 -3.25
CA LYS A 35 -3.60 5.26 -4.72
C LYS A 35 -4.38 4.05 -5.23
N GLN A 36 -4.08 2.85 -4.72
CA GLN A 36 -4.81 1.63 -5.07
C GLN A 36 -6.30 1.76 -4.77
N ALA A 37 -6.67 2.26 -3.59
CA ALA A 37 -8.07 2.49 -3.22
C ALA A 37 -8.79 3.42 -4.20
N VAL A 38 -8.14 4.53 -4.60
CA VAL A 38 -8.69 5.46 -5.59
C VAL A 38 -8.85 4.78 -6.95
N PHE A 39 -7.80 4.12 -7.47
CA PHE A 39 -7.86 3.44 -8.76
C PHE A 39 -8.92 2.35 -8.80
N GLY A 40 -9.01 1.51 -7.76
CA GLY A 40 -10.04 0.48 -7.69
C GLY A 40 -11.45 1.03 -7.52
N GLY A 41 -11.62 2.15 -6.81
CA GLY A 41 -12.90 2.86 -6.73
C GLY A 41 -13.36 3.38 -8.09
N VAL A 42 -12.47 4.10 -8.80
CA VAL A 42 -12.75 4.62 -10.15
C VAL A 42 -13.07 3.48 -11.12
N PHE A 43 -12.21 2.46 -11.15
CA PHE A 43 -12.40 1.30 -12.02
C PHE A 43 -13.72 0.57 -11.74
N GLY A 44 -14.05 0.39 -10.47
CA GLY A 44 -15.31 -0.22 -10.06
C GLY A 44 -16.53 0.61 -10.49
N CYS A 45 -16.49 1.93 -10.37
CA CYS A 45 -17.55 2.82 -10.87
C CYS A 45 -17.73 2.71 -12.39
N VAL A 46 -16.63 2.65 -13.15
CA VAL A 46 -16.66 2.47 -14.61
C VAL A 46 -17.31 1.14 -14.98
N LEU A 47 -16.92 0.04 -14.33
CA LEU A 47 -17.50 -1.28 -14.61
C LEU A 47 -18.98 -1.34 -14.25
N VAL A 48 -19.39 -0.79 -13.11
CA VAL A 48 -20.81 -0.70 -12.73
C VAL A 48 -21.59 0.11 -13.77
N THR A 49 -21.06 1.25 -14.23
CA THR A 49 -21.70 2.06 -15.29
C THR A 49 -21.84 1.26 -16.60
N PHE A 50 -20.82 0.49 -16.97
CA PHE A 50 -20.86 -0.36 -18.16
C PHE A 50 -21.95 -1.43 -18.07
N THR A 51 -22.23 -1.98 -16.87
CA THR A 51 -23.34 -2.94 -16.71
C THR A 51 -24.71 -2.35 -17.04
N PHE A 52 -24.93 -1.04 -16.84
CA PHE A 52 -26.19 -0.40 -17.24
C PHE A 52 -26.32 -0.27 -18.76
N VAL A 53 -25.21 -0.11 -19.48
CA VAL A 53 -25.18 -0.11 -20.95
C VAL A 53 -25.52 -1.52 -21.47
N ILE A 54 -25.00 -2.55 -20.82
CA ILE A 54 -25.32 -3.94 -21.13
C ILE A 54 -26.82 -4.22 -20.88
N ASP A 55 -27.37 -3.79 -19.73
CA ASP A 55 -28.80 -3.93 -19.43
C ASP A 55 -29.68 -3.26 -20.49
N ALA A 56 -29.27 -2.09 -21.01
CA ALA A 56 -29.98 -1.41 -22.08
C ALA A 56 -29.94 -2.22 -23.39
N ALA A 57 -28.78 -2.75 -23.77
CA ALA A 57 -28.63 -3.55 -24.98
C ALA A 57 -29.36 -4.90 -24.90
N LEU A 58 -29.42 -5.52 -23.72
CA LEU A 58 -30.12 -6.80 -23.51
C LEU A 58 -31.64 -6.68 -23.64
N LYS A 59 -32.22 -5.50 -23.35
CA LYS A 59 -33.67 -5.27 -23.53
C LYS A 59 -34.12 -5.33 -24.98
N ASP A 60 -33.21 -5.04 -25.91
CA ASP A 60 -33.48 -5.06 -27.35
C ASP A 60 -33.25 -6.45 -27.98
N LEU A 61 -32.69 -7.40 -27.23
CA LEU A 61 -32.42 -8.77 -27.69
C LEU A 61 -33.60 -9.71 -27.41
N GLN A 62 -34.26 -10.20 -28.46
CA GLN A 62 -35.26 -11.26 -28.35
C GLN A 62 -34.58 -12.60 -27.98
N GLY A 63 -35.11 -13.31 -26.97
CA GLY A 63 -34.66 -14.65 -26.58
C GLY A 63 -33.73 -14.71 -25.35
N VAL A 64 -33.53 -13.60 -24.63
CA VAL A 64 -32.78 -13.62 -23.36
C VAL A 64 -33.57 -14.39 -22.28
N PRO A 65 -33.00 -15.41 -21.62
CA PRO A 65 -33.68 -16.14 -20.55
C PRO A 65 -34.03 -15.24 -19.36
N GLU A 66 -35.23 -15.37 -18.78
CA GLU A 66 -35.65 -14.54 -17.63
C GLU A 66 -34.70 -14.63 -16.42
N TRP A 67 -34.11 -15.81 -16.19
CA TRP A 67 -33.14 -16.01 -15.11
C TRP A 67 -31.86 -15.18 -15.29
N PHE A 68 -31.52 -14.83 -16.54
CA PHE A 68 -30.31 -14.08 -16.86
C PHE A 68 -30.37 -12.66 -16.30
N ALA A 69 -31.56 -12.02 -16.32
CA ALA A 69 -31.75 -10.70 -15.73
C ALA A 69 -31.52 -10.71 -14.21
N SER A 70 -32.07 -11.71 -13.51
CA SER A 70 -31.88 -11.90 -12.07
C SER A 70 -30.42 -12.22 -11.71
N PHE A 71 -29.75 -13.06 -12.50
CA PHE A 71 -28.33 -13.37 -12.33
C PHE A 71 -27.45 -12.14 -12.56
N HIS A 72 -27.71 -11.37 -13.62
CA HIS A 72 -26.96 -10.16 -13.95
C HIS A 72 -27.10 -9.09 -12.85
N MET A 73 -28.31 -8.90 -12.32
CA MET A 73 -28.56 -7.99 -11.19
C MET A 73 -27.79 -8.42 -9.94
N LEU A 74 -27.82 -9.71 -9.58
CA LEU A 74 -27.07 -10.24 -8.44
C LEU A 74 -25.55 -10.08 -8.64
N ALA A 75 -25.04 -10.39 -9.82
CA ALA A 75 -23.62 -10.25 -10.16
C ALA A 75 -23.16 -8.79 -10.04
N ARG A 76 -23.97 -7.83 -10.50
CA ARG A 76 -23.68 -6.39 -10.36
C ARG A 76 -23.61 -5.97 -8.89
N ILE A 77 -24.57 -6.40 -8.08
CA ILE A 77 -24.59 -6.09 -6.64
C ILE A 77 -23.37 -6.71 -5.94
N ALA A 78 -23.08 -7.98 -6.21
CA ALA A 78 -21.92 -8.66 -5.65
C ALA A 78 -20.61 -7.95 -6.04
N PHE A 79 -20.47 -7.54 -7.30
CA PHE A 79 -19.32 -6.78 -7.79
C PHE A 79 -19.19 -5.41 -7.09
N GLY A 80 -20.30 -4.68 -6.94
CA GLY A 80 -20.33 -3.40 -6.23
C GLY A 80 -19.91 -3.53 -4.77
N VAL A 81 -20.46 -4.51 -4.06
CA VAL A 81 -20.09 -4.81 -2.66
C VAL A 81 -18.62 -5.21 -2.55
N MET A 82 -18.14 -6.08 -3.42
CA MET A 82 -16.75 -6.54 -3.42
C MET A 82 -15.78 -5.40 -3.70
N THR A 83 -16.12 -4.49 -4.63
CA THR A 83 -15.35 -3.28 -4.91
C THR A 83 -15.31 -2.37 -3.69
N ALA A 84 -16.46 -2.07 -3.09
CA ALA A 84 -16.54 -1.22 -1.91
C ALA A 84 -15.74 -1.80 -0.73
N PHE A 85 -15.85 -3.12 -0.52
CA PHE A 85 -15.07 -3.84 0.48
C PHE A 85 -13.57 -3.74 0.21
N TRP A 86 -13.13 -3.95 -1.04
CA TRP A 86 -11.71 -3.86 -1.41
C TRP A 86 -11.15 -2.45 -1.21
N VAL A 87 -11.89 -1.41 -1.62
CA VAL A 87 -11.52 0.00 -1.41
C VAL A 87 -11.41 0.30 0.09
N PHE A 88 -12.41 -0.10 0.87
CA PHE A 88 -12.40 0.06 2.32
C PHE A 88 -11.19 -0.64 2.94
N TRP A 89 -10.89 -1.87 2.53
CA TRP A 89 -9.75 -2.63 3.02
C TRP A 89 -8.42 -1.93 2.73
N ARG A 90 -8.23 -1.40 1.52
CA ARG A 90 -7.03 -0.63 1.17
C ARG A 90 -6.89 0.65 1.99
N LEU A 91 -7.98 1.38 2.21
CA LEU A 91 -7.96 2.56 3.09
C LEU A 91 -7.69 2.19 4.54
N ARG A 92 -8.22 1.05 5.01
CA ARG A 92 -7.95 0.54 6.36
C ARG A 92 -6.47 0.21 6.53
N LEU A 93 -5.86 -0.47 5.55
CA LEU A 93 -4.43 -0.77 5.54
C LEU A 93 -3.58 0.51 5.52
N ALA A 94 -3.96 1.51 4.72
CA ALA A 94 -3.29 2.81 4.75
C ALA A 94 -3.30 3.42 6.15
N LYS A 95 -4.49 3.43 6.80
CA LYS A 95 -4.65 3.98 8.14
C LYS A 95 -3.87 3.21 9.22
N THR A 96 -3.81 1.88 9.14
CA THR A 96 -3.01 1.09 10.09
C THR A 96 -1.53 1.37 9.89
N THR A 97 -1.05 1.39 8.65
CA THR A 97 0.36 1.69 8.38
C THR A 97 0.75 3.12 8.73
N ASP A 98 -0.15 4.10 8.58
CA ASP A 98 0.08 5.46 9.09
C ASP A 98 0.26 5.49 10.62
N ALA A 99 -0.53 4.68 11.35
CA ALA A 99 -0.39 4.57 12.79
C ALA A 99 0.93 3.90 13.18
N ASP A 100 1.29 2.80 12.52
CA ASP A 100 2.57 2.11 12.72
C ASP A 100 3.76 3.03 12.43
N LEU A 101 3.69 3.82 11.34
CA LEU A 101 4.71 4.82 11.01
C LEU A 101 4.83 5.91 12.06
N SER A 102 3.71 6.36 12.63
CA SER A 102 3.72 7.33 13.73
C SER A 102 4.35 6.75 14.99
N GLU A 103 4.13 5.47 15.27
CA GLU A 103 4.75 4.77 16.40
C GLU A 103 6.26 4.62 16.19
N MET A 104 6.68 4.18 15.00
CA MET A 104 8.11 4.09 14.62
C MET A 104 8.79 5.46 14.66
N ALA A 105 8.12 6.54 14.23
CA ALA A 105 8.65 7.90 14.34
C ALA A 105 8.79 8.34 15.81
N ALA A 106 7.85 7.96 16.68
CA ALA A 106 7.97 8.21 18.11
C ALA A 106 9.12 7.42 18.74
N GLU A 107 9.35 6.19 18.30
CA GLU A 107 10.47 5.36 18.75
C GLU A 107 11.81 5.93 18.29
N LEU A 108 11.95 6.33 17.02
CA LEU A 108 13.14 7.05 16.53
C LEU A 108 13.43 8.31 17.36
N ASN A 109 12.38 9.07 17.72
CA ASN A 109 12.53 10.23 18.60
C ASN A 109 12.97 9.87 20.02
N ARG A 110 12.54 8.72 20.58
CA ARG A 110 13.02 8.22 21.89
C ARG A 110 14.49 7.84 21.86
N HIS A 111 14.99 7.36 20.73
CA HIS A 111 16.41 7.11 20.49
C HIS A 111 17.19 8.39 20.08
N GLU A 112 16.55 9.56 20.16
CA GLU A 112 17.09 10.87 19.76
C GLU A 112 17.54 10.95 18.29
N LEU A 113 17.05 10.07 17.42
CA LEU A 113 17.43 10.00 16.00
C LEU A 113 16.54 10.93 15.16
N ASP A 114 17.11 12.02 14.66
CA ASP A 114 16.47 12.85 13.63
C ASP A 114 16.89 12.38 12.24
N VAL A 115 15.92 11.79 11.53
CA VAL A 115 16.10 11.15 10.20
C VAL A 115 15.75 12.09 9.03
N SER A 116 15.41 13.35 9.30
CA SER A 116 15.03 14.35 8.27
C SER A 116 16.14 14.65 7.25
N GLY A 117 17.39 14.35 7.60
CA GLY A 117 18.56 14.55 6.74
C GLY A 117 18.97 13.33 5.91
N VAL A 118 18.21 12.23 5.97
CA VAL A 118 18.58 10.95 5.34
C VAL A 118 17.49 10.51 4.38
N THR A 119 17.91 10.03 3.21
CA THR A 119 17.01 9.47 2.19
C THR A 119 16.88 7.95 2.30
N GLN A 120 15.80 7.40 1.76
CA GLN A 120 15.57 5.94 1.72
C GLN A 120 16.72 5.20 1.03
N ASP A 121 17.24 5.73 -0.09
CA ASP A 121 18.34 5.11 -0.83
C ASP A 121 19.62 5.03 -0.01
N GLN A 122 19.94 6.11 0.74
CA GLN A 122 21.10 6.13 1.62
C GLN A 122 20.97 5.11 2.77
N VAL A 123 19.78 4.96 3.34
CA VAL A 123 19.52 3.90 4.33
C VAL A 123 19.65 2.52 3.70
N PHE A 124 19.11 2.33 2.49
CA PHE A 124 19.19 1.06 1.79
C PHE A 124 20.64 0.64 1.49
N GLU A 125 21.45 1.53 0.94
CA GLU A 125 22.86 1.25 0.63
C GLU A 125 23.72 1.04 1.87
N THR A 126 23.52 1.85 2.92
CA THR A 126 24.44 1.89 4.06
C THR A 126 24.04 0.94 5.18
N VAL A 127 22.76 0.60 5.29
CA VAL A 127 22.20 -0.22 6.36
C VAL A 127 21.68 -1.55 5.84
N VAL A 128 20.85 -1.52 4.79
CA VAL A 128 20.08 -2.69 4.35
C VAL A 128 20.93 -3.67 3.53
N LEU A 129 21.64 -3.18 2.52
CA LEU A 129 22.53 -4.00 1.69
C LEU A 129 23.59 -4.77 2.52
N PRO A 130 24.27 -4.15 3.50
CA PRO A 130 25.18 -4.85 4.39
C PRO A 130 24.49 -5.88 5.30
N MET A 131 23.28 -5.58 5.81
CA MET A 131 22.50 -6.54 6.61
C MET A 131 22.06 -7.77 5.78
N LEU A 132 21.59 -7.54 4.56
CA LEU A 132 21.17 -8.62 3.64
C LEU A 132 22.36 -9.48 3.18
N ARG A 133 23.52 -8.85 2.96
CA ARG A 133 24.76 -9.56 2.62
C ARG A 133 25.26 -10.41 3.81
N ARG A 134 25.08 -9.96 5.06
CA ARG A 134 25.37 -10.75 6.27
C ARG A 134 24.41 -11.91 6.49
N SER A 135 23.15 -11.79 6.09
CA SER A 135 22.15 -12.86 6.19
C SER A 135 22.22 -13.88 5.04
N GLY A 136 23.23 -13.79 4.16
CA GLY A 136 23.49 -14.74 3.08
C GLY A 136 22.67 -14.51 1.80
N LEU A 137 21.91 -13.41 1.72
CA LEU A 137 21.20 -13.02 0.51
C LEU A 137 22.16 -12.24 -0.41
N HIS A 138 22.73 -12.95 -1.38
CA HIS A 138 23.49 -12.33 -2.48
C HIS A 138 22.52 -11.65 -3.44
N ILE A 139 22.31 -10.34 -3.26
CA ILE A 139 21.70 -9.49 -4.28
C ILE A 139 22.77 -9.31 -5.37
N LYS A 140 22.51 -9.85 -6.57
CA LYS A 140 23.35 -9.60 -7.75
C LYS A 140 23.23 -8.11 -8.10
N GLU A 141 24.38 -7.44 -8.13
CA GLU A 141 24.57 -6.08 -8.66
C GLU A 141 24.19 -6.00 -10.14
#